data_AF-A0A382Y529-F1
#
_entry.id   AF-A0A382Y529-F1
#
_cell.length_a   1.000
_cell.length_b   1.000
_cell.length_c   1.000
_cell.angle_alpha   90.00
_cell.angle_beta   90.00
_cell.angle_gamma   90.00
#
_symmetry.space_group_name_H-M   'P 1'
#
loop_
_entity.id
_entity.type
_entity.pdbx_description
1 polymer ?
#
loop_
_entity_poly.entity_id
_entity_poly.type
_entity_poly.pdbx_seq_one_letter_code
_entity_poly.pdbx_strand_id
1 'polypeptide(L)' 'MGPQHPMTHGLWTLKVKVDGETIVDADPELGYLHRSVE' A
#
# COMPACT_ATOMS: atom_id res chain seq x y z
N MET A 1 3.29 5.32 2.22
CA MET A 1 2.26 5.49 3.28
C MET A 1 2.36 4.32 4.25
N GLY A 2 2.11 4.54 5.54
CA GLY A 2 2.11 3.46 6.53
C GLY A 2 0.91 2.50 6.34
N PRO A 3 0.91 1.34 7.02
CA PRO A 3 -0.03 0.24 6.79
C PRO A 3 -1.49 0.55 7.15
N GLN A 4 -1.77 1.70 7.78
CA GLN A 4 -3.10 2.06 8.24
C GLN A 4 -3.43 3.50 7.86
N HIS A 5 -3.72 3.72 6.57
CA HIS A 5 -4.35 4.95 6.10
C HIS A 5 -5.86 4.69 5.97
N PRO A 6 -6.76 5.57 6.45
CA PRO A 6 -8.20 5.31 6.55
C PRO A 6 -8.95 5.14 5.20
N MET A 7 -8.24 5.20 4.07
CA MET A 7 -8.78 5.03 2.71
C MET A 7 -8.49 3.66 2.07
N THR A 8 -7.91 2.71 2.80
CA THR A 8 -7.63 1.39 2.25
C THR A 8 -8.59 0.33 2.80
N HIS A 9 -9.41 -0.27 1.92
CA HIS A 9 -10.28 -1.43 2.18
C HIS A 9 -9.45 -2.70 2.45
N GLY A 10 -8.60 -2.68 3.48
CA GLY A 10 -7.66 -3.73 3.82
C GLY A 10 -6.33 -3.16 4.35
N LEU A 11 -5.57 -4.01 5.04
CA LEU A 11 -4.19 -3.72 5.44
C LEU A 11 -3.28 -4.06 4.25
N TRP A 12 -2.77 -3.02 3.62
CA TRP A 12 -1.71 -3.11 2.61
C TRP A 12 -0.87 -1.83 2.71
N THR A 13 0.42 -1.97 2.42
CA THR A 13 1.37 -0.87 2.49
C THR A 13 1.67 -0.43 1.06
N LEU A 14 1.53 0.85 0.76
CA LEU A 14 1.88 1.39 -0.55
C LEU A 14 3.13 2.26 -0.42
N LYS A 15 4.23 1.80 -1.01
CA LYS A 15 5.45 2.58 -1.18
C LYS A 15 5.29 3.40 -2.44
N VAL A 16 5.32 4.72 -2.33
CA VAL A 16 5.14 5.63 -3.47
C VAL A 16 6.39 6.46 -3.60
N LYS A 17 6.96 6.52 -4.80
CA LYS A 17 8.00 7.47 -5.17
C LYS A 17 7.35 8.66 -5.85
N VAL A 18 7.61 9.84 -5.30
CA VAL A 18 7.03 11.09 -5.78
C VAL A 18 8.16 12.00 -6.25
N ASP A 19 7.97 12.62 -7.41
CA ASP A 19 8.78 13.72 -7.91
C ASP A 19 7.92 15.00 -7.91
N GLY A 20 8.13 15.84 -6.88
CA GLY A 20 7.29 17.00 -6.61
C GLY A 20 5.84 16.61 -6.25
N GLU A 21 4.91 16.93 -7.13
CA GLU A 21 3.48 16.59 -7.01
C GLU A 21 3.07 15.39 -7.88
N THR A 22 4.01 14.85 -8.68
CA THR A 22 3.74 13.74 -9.60
C THR A 22 4.24 12.43 -9.02
N ILE A 23 3.40 11.40 -9.04
CA ILE A 23 3.81 10.03 -8.68
C ILE A 23 4.58 9.44 -9.85
N VAL A 24 5.83 9.05 -9.61
CA VAL A 24 6.71 8.47 -10.63
C VAL A 24 6.85 6.96 -10.49
N ASP A 25 6.57 6.40 -9.32
CA ASP A 25 6.58 4.97 -9.09
C ASP A 25 5.72 4.59 -7.88
N ALA A 26 5.17 3.37 -7.88
CA ALA A 26 4.39 2.85 -6.76
C ALA A 26 4.56 1.33 -6.65
N ASP A 27 5.03 0.88 -5.49
CA ASP A 27 5.22 -0.52 -5.14
C ASP A 27 4.21 -0.92 -4.04
N PRO A 28 3.19 -1.72 -4.37
CA PRO A 28 2.20 -2.20 -3.42
C PRO A 28 2.70 -3.45 -2.68
N GLU A 29 2.87 -3.34 -1.38
CA GLU A 29 3.11 -4.48 -0.48
C GLU A 29 1.77 -5.04 -0.01
N LEU A 30 1.39 -6.17 -0.60
CA LEU A 30 0.18 -6.93 -0.28
C LEU A 30 0.49 -8.07 0.70
N GLY A 31 -0.57 -8.64 1.31
CA GLY A 31 -0.45 -9.88 2.07
C GLY A 31 -0.54 -9.74 3.60
N TYR A 32 -0.65 -8.54 4.16
CA TYR A 32 -0.79 -8.36 5.61
C TYR A 32 -2.06 -8.97 6.21
N LEU A 33 -3.10 -9.18 5.40
CA LEU A 33 -4.34 -9.89 5.79
C LEU A 33 -4.47 -11.29 5.17
N HIS A 34 -3.47 -11.76 4.42
CA HIS A 34 -3.53 -13.07 3.79
C HIS A 34 -3.24 -14.14 4.85
N ARG A 35 -4.29 -14.77 5.38
CA ARG A 35 -4.18 -15.83 6.41
C ARG A 35 -4.01 -17.25 5.85
N SER A 36 -3.68 -17.40 4.56
CA SER A 36 -3.71 -18.70 3.86
C SER A 36 -5.00 -19.48 4.16
N VAL A 37 -6.14 -18.76 4.16
CA VAL A 37 -7.46 -19.42 4.18
C VAL A 37 -7.84 -19.56 2.71
N GLU A 38 -7.63 -20.77 2.21
CA GLU A 38 -8.35 -21.32 1.06
C GLU A 38 -9.85 -21.38 1.35
#